data_AF-M2THG4-F1
#
_entry.id   AF-M2THG4-F1
#
_cell.length_a   1.000
_cell.length_b   1.000
_cell.length_c   1.000
_cell.angle_alpha   90.00
_cell.angle_beta   90.00
_cell.angle_gamma   90.00
#
_symmetry.space_group_name_H-M   'P 1'
#
loop_
_entity.id
_entity.type
_entity.pdbx_description
1 polymer ?
#
loop_
_entity_poly.entity_id
_entity_poly.type
_entity_poly.pdbx_seq_one_letter_code
_entity_poly.pdbx_strand_id
1 'polypeptide(L)'
;MKFNNAIVAFNVAALTNALAISPRQNNLQTFTGAVGGAAATPVLNSGNANRPFSVGGDTFVNAAAALQRSCDQQFNACANLANGGDETVSVAQCTAQKSKLECCGELRR
;
A
#
# COMPACT_ATOMS: atom_id res chain seq x y z
N MET A 1 -8.47 -69.39 15.13
CA MET A 1 -9.16 -69.03 13.87
C MET A 1 -8.97 -67.54 13.63
N LYS A 2 -8.65 -67.16 12.39
CA LYS A 2 -8.39 -65.79 11.89
C LYS A 2 -9.70 -65.10 11.52
N PHE A 3 -9.85 -63.79 11.79
CA PHE A 3 -10.60 -62.79 10.99
C PHE A 3 -10.09 -61.39 11.42
N ASN A 4 -9.11 -60.80 10.73
CA ASN A 4 -9.16 -59.90 9.56
C ASN A 4 -9.84 -58.53 9.78
N ASN A 5 -8.98 -57.50 9.80
CA ASN A 5 -9.10 -56.09 9.36
C ASN A 5 -10.48 -55.50 9.04
N ALA A 6 -10.80 -54.40 9.72
CA ALA A 6 -11.55 -53.29 9.14
C ALA A 6 -10.87 -51.96 9.52
N ILE A 7 -10.20 -51.37 8.52
CA ILE A 7 -9.72 -49.99 8.53
C ILE A 7 -10.97 -49.11 8.47
N VAL A 8 -11.20 -48.24 9.45
CA VAL A 8 -12.23 -47.19 9.37
C VAL A 8 -11.61 -45.84 9.71
N ALA A 9 -11.26 -45.15 8.62
CA ALA A 9 -11.33 -43.72 8.41
C ALA A 9 -11.03 -42.79 9.61
N PHE A 10 -9.77 -42.36 9.70
CA PHE A 10 -9.43 -41.09 10.34
C PHE A 10 -10.06 -39.96 9.52
N ASN A 11 -11.15 -39.38 10.02
CA ASN A 11 -11.66 -38.10 9.54
C ASN A 11 -10.66 -37.02 9.96
N VAL A 12 -9.59 -36.84 9.18
CA VAL A 12 -8.74 -35.66 9.31
C VAL A 12 -9.51 -34.53 8.64
N ALA A 13 -10.31 -33.82 9.42
CA ALA A 13 -10.71 -32.47 9.07
C ALA A 13 -9.42 -31.65 9.04
N ALA A 14 -8.79 -31.59 7.86
CA ALA A 14 -7.70 -30.68 7.61
C ALA A 14 -8.28 -29.27 7.72
N LEU A 15 -8.20 -28.71 8.93
CA LEU A 15 -8.23 -27.27 9.15
C LEU A 15 -6.98 -26.75 8.45
N THR A 16 -7.08 -26.57 7.14
CA THR A 16 -6.12 -25.76 6.41
C THR A 16 -6.32 -24.36 6.95
N ASN A 17 -5.56 -24.03 7.99
CA ASN A 17 -5.20 -22.65 8.26
C ASN A 17 -4.49 -22.21 6.99
N ALA A 18 -5.26 -21.66 6.05
CA ALA A 18 -4.70 -20.79 5.04
C ALA A 18 -4.02 -19.69 5.84
N LEU A 19 -2.72 -19.87 6.10
CA LEU A 19 -1.84 -18.77 6.31
C LEU A 19 -2.07 -17.94 5.04
N ALA A 20 -2.92 -16.93 5.16
CA ALA A 20 -2.91 -15.83 4.26
C ALA A 20 -1.49 -15.30 4.37
N ILE A 21 -0.60 -15.84 3.54
CA ILE A 21 0.63 -15.18 3.16
C ILE A 21 0.09 -13.98 2.41
N SER A 22 -0.31 -12.94 3.16
CA SER A 22 -0.31 -11.60 2.61
C SER A 22 1.10 -11.48 2.09
N PRO A 23 1.32 -11.40 0.75
CA PRO A 23 2.60 -10.89 0.32
C PRO A 23 2.73 -9.59 1.11
N ARG A 24 3.82 -9.43 1.85
CA ARG A 24 4.23 -8.08 2.24
C ARG A 24 4.32 -7.36 0.89
N GLN A 25 3.24 -6.67 0.50
CA GLN A 25 3.20 -5.93 -0.74
C GLN A 25 4.29 -4.91 -0.53
N ASN A 26 5.43 -5.16 -1.16
CA ASN A 26 6.62 -4.36 -0.95
C ASN A 26 6.25 -2.97 -1.45
N ASN A 27 6.24 -1.98 -0.56
CA ASN A 27 5.96 -0.62 -0.95
C ASN A 27 7.02 -0.23 -2.00
N LEU A 28 6.56 0.12 -3.20
CA LEU A 28 7.43 0.45 -4.32
C LEU A 28 7.99 1.88 -4.23
N GLN A 29 7.61 2.61 -3.18
CA GLN A 29 8.14 3.94 -2.88
C GLN A 29 9.50 3.84 -2.20
N THR A 30 10.44 4.62 -2.68
CA THR A 30 11.75 4.84 -2.04
C THR A 30 11.74 6.04 -1.10
N PHE A 31 10.71 6.89 -1.16
CA PHE A 31 10.51 8.00 -0.25
C PHE A 31 9.60 7.61 0.92
N THR A 32 10.00 8.01 2.13
CA THR A 32 9.28 7.71 3.38
C THR A 32 8.99 8.97 4.21
N GLY A 33 9.22 10.15 3.65
CA GLY A 33 8.99 11.42 4.36
C GLY A 33 7.51 11.62 4.68
N ALA A 34 7.20 11.97 5.93
CA ALA A 34 5.88 12.43 6.35
C ALA A 34 5.91 13.96 6.44
N VAL A 35 5.00 14.64 5.75
CA VAL A 35 4.95 16.11 5.74
C VAL A 35 3.80 16.58 6.59
N GLY A 36 4.11 17.37 7.62
CA GLY A 36 3.14 17.74 8.64
C GLY A 36 2.49 16.55 9.34
N GLY A 37 3.22 15.43 9.47
CA GLY A 37 2.68 14.18 10.01
C GLY A 37 1.89 13.31 9.02
N ALA A 38 1.63 13.79 7.79
CA ALA A 38 0.96 12.99 6.76
C ALA A 38 1.97 12.13 5.97
N ALA A 39 1.88 10.81 6.15
CA ALA A 39 2.66 9.84 5.37
C ALA A 39 2.09 9.64 3.97
N ALA A 40 2.94 9.21 3.04
CA ALA A 40 2.53 8.87 1.68
C ALA A 40 1.74 7.57 1.66
N THR A 41 0.69 7.51 0.82
CA THR A 41 -0.05 6.26 0.63
C THR A 41 0.85 5.25 -0.08
N PRO A 42 1.02 4.03 0.43
CA PRO A 42 1.94 3.08 -0.17
C PRO A 42 1.52 2.71 -1.60
N VAL A 43 2.52 2.53 -2.48
CA VAL A 43 2.34 1.94 -3.80
C VAL A 43 2.57 0.43 -3.67
N LEU A 44 1.51 -0.34 -3.84
CA LEU A 44 1.50 -1.78 -3.62
C LEU A 44 1.27 -2.55 -4.92
N ASN A 45 1.57 -3.85 -4.94
CA ASN A 45 1.20 -4.73 -6.05
C ASN A 45 -0.31 -5.01 -6.01
N SER A 46 -1.06 -4.68 -7.04
CA SER A 46 -2.53 -4.83 -7.05
C SER A 46 -3.03 -6.28 -7.16
N GLY A 47 -2.16 -7.23 -7.53
CA GLY A 47 -2.53 -8.60 -7.91
C GLY A 47 -3.12 -8.72 -9.33
N ASN A 48 -3.29 -7.61 -10.06
CA ASN A 48 -3.81 -7.59 -11.43
C ASN A 48 -2.68 -7.30 -12.43
N ALA A 49 -2.36 -8.27 -13.29
CA ALA A 49 -1.29 -8.13 -14.28
C ALA A 49 -1.50 -6.97 -15.27
N ASN A 50 -2.74 -6.59 -15.58
CA ASN A 50 -3.03 -5.48 -16.49
C ASN A 50 -2.87 -4.10 -15.84
N ARG A 51 -2.98 -4.03 -14.50
CA ARG A 51 -2.84 -2.79 -13.73
C ARG A 51 -2.11 -3.07 -12.43
N PRO A 52 -0.80 -3.39 -12.48
CA PRO A 52 -0.07 -4.05 -11.40
C PRO A 52 0.19 -3.17 -10.18
N PHE A 53 -0.02 -1.86 -10.27
CA PHE A 53 0.22 -0.93 -9.17
C PHE A 53 -1.09 -0.53 -8.49
N SER A 54 -1.10 -0.37 -7.16
CA SER A 54 -2.25 0.11 -6.40
C SER A 54 -1.87 1.14 -5.35
N VAL A 55 -2.72 2.14 -5.16
CA VAL A 55 -2.55 3.23 -4.18
C VAL A 55 -3.90 3.55 -3.57
N GLY A 56 -4.09 3.25 -2.28
CA GLY A 56 -5.32 3.58 -1.58
C GLY A 56 -6.60 3.03 -2.24
N GLY A 57 -6.52 1.86 -2.89
CA GLY A 57 -7.63 1.24 -3.62
C GLY A 57 -7.71 1.61 -5.11
N ASP A 58 -7.07 2.70 -5.54
CA ASP A 58 -6.87 2.99 -6.95
C ASP A 58 -5.82 2.04 -7.56
N THR A 59 -5.86 1.84 -8.87
CA THR A 59 -5.04 0.86 -9.58
C THR A 59 -4.43 1.49 -10.84
N PHE A 60 -3.22 1.13 -11.25
CA PHE A 60 -2.50 1.82 -12.32
C PHE A 60 -1.73 0.83 -13.18
N VAL A 61 -1.65 1.15 -14.47
CA VAL A 61 -0.79 0.42 -15.43
C VAL A 61 0.68 0.83 -15.26
N ASN A 62 0.93 2.10 -14.92
CA ASN A 62 2.26 2.70 -14.84
C ASN A 62 2.61 3.08 -13.39
N ALA A 63 3.80 2.69 -12.94
CA ALA A 63 4.35 3.05 -11.63
C ALA A 63 4.40 4.57 -11.41
N ALA A 64 4.73 5.34 -12.45
CA ALA A 64 4.68 6.79 -12.47
C ALA A 64 3.37 7.37 -11.97
N ALA A 65 2.28 6.89 -12.55
CA ALA A 65 0.94 7.38 -12.26
C ALA A 65 0.53 6.99 -10.83
N ALA A 66 0.93 5.80 -10.37
CA ALA A 66 0.73 5.38 -8.99
C ALA A 66 1.50 6.27 -8.01
N LEU A 67 2.78 6.54 -8.27
CA LEU A 67 3.61 7.41 -7.43
C LEU A 67 3.03 8.83 -7.35
N GLN A 68 2.62 9.40 -8.49
CA GLN A 68 1.94 10.70 -8.52
C GLN A 68 0.65 10.68 -7.69
N ARG A 69 -0.17 9.63 -7.81
CA ARG A 69 -1.40 9.49 -7.01
C ARG A 69 -1.11 9.47 -5.52
N SER A 70 -0.08 8.74 -5.08
CA SER A 70 0.31 8.74 -3.68
C SER A 70 0.68 10.13 -3.20
N CYS A 71 1.43 10.87 -4.01
CA CYS A 71 1.84 12.23 -3.69
C CYS A 71 0.66 13.18 -3.57
N ASP A 72 -0.32 13.08 -4.47
CA ASP A 72 -1.56 13.83 -4.37
C ASP A 72 -2.36 13.48 -3.10
N GLN A 73 -2.41 12.19 -2.72
CA GLN A 73 -3.07 11.76 -1.48
C GLN A 73 -2.34 12.29 -0.23
N GLN A 74 -1.01 12.29 -0.24
CA GLN A 74 -0.21 12.88 0.86
C GLN A 74 -0.43 14.38 0.98
N PHE A 75 -0.43 15.10 -0.15
CA PHE A 75 -0.73 16.53 -0.17
C PHE A 75 -2.12 16.82 0.39
N ASN A 76 -3.14 16.09 -0.06
CA ASN A 76 -4.51 16.28 0.42
C ASN A 76 -4.62 16.00 1.93
N ALA A 77 -3.94 14.95 2.43
CA ALA A 77 -3.90 14.67 3.86
C ALA A 77 -3.24 15.82 4.65
N CYS A 78 -2.09 16.32 4.19
CA CYS A 78 -1.41 17.46 4.79
C CYS A 78 -2.29 18.73 4.75
N ALA A 79 -2.92 19.02 3.61
CA ALA A 79 -3.80 20.18 3.45
C ALA A 79 -5.04 20.07 4.35
N ASN A 80 -5.57 18.86 4.57
CA ASN A 80 -6.67 18.64 5.50
C ASN A 80 -6.25 18.88 6.95
N LEU A 81 -5.01 18.55 7.34
CA LEU A 81 -4.49 18.89 8.67
C LEU A 81 -4.36 20.40 8.84
N ALA A 82 -3.71 21.08 7.89
CA ALA A 82 -3.52 22.52 7.90
C ALA A 82 -4.86 23.29 7.94
N ASN A 83 -5.83 22.88 7.12
CA ASN A 83 -7.16 23.50 7.08
C ASN A 83 -8.08 23.03 8.22
N GLY A 84 -7.73 21.93 8.89
CA GLY A 84 -8.48 21.32 9.99
C GLY A 84 -8.20 21.96 11.35
N GLY A 85 -7.32 22.96 11.41
CA GLY A 85 -6.96 23.68 12.64
C GLY A 85 -5.66 23.20 13.29
N ASP A 86 -4.86 22.37 12.62
CA ASP A 86 -3.51 22.06 13.09
C ASP A 86 -2.57 23.26 12.82
N GLU A 87 -2.22 24.00 13.87
CA GLU A 87 -1.35 25.18 13.79
C GLU A 87 0.13 24.82 13.53
N THR A 88 0.49 23.53 13.62
CA THR A 88 1.86 23.07 13.37
C THR A 88 2.16 22.81 11.89
N VAL A 89 1.12 22.84 11.05
CA VAL A 89 1.20 22.55 9.61
C VAL A 89 0.48 23.62 8.80
N SER A 90 1.16 24.13 7.77
CA SER A 90 0.61 25.07 6.80
C SER A 90 0.45 24.45 5.43
N VAL A 91 -0.53 24.90 4.65
CA VAL A 91 -0.71 24.50 3.25
C VAL A 91 0.53 24.85 2.39
N ALA A 92 1.30 25.86 2.78
CA ALA A 92 2.57 26.19 2.14
C ALA A 92 3.62 25.08 2.33
N GLN A 93 3.72 24.48 3.53
CA GLN A 93 4.56 23.30 3.78
C GLN A 93 4.08 22.09 2.95
N CYS A 94 2.76 21.90 2.83
CA CYS A 94 2.19 20.84 1.97
C CYS A 94 2.54 21.06 0.49
N THR A 95 2.43 22.29 -0.01
CA THR A 95 2.76 22.62 -1.42
C THR A 95 4.25 22.42 -1.71
N ALA A 96 5.12 22.80 -0.78
CA ALA A 96 6.56 22.59 -0.90
C ALA A 96 6.93 21.10 -1.07
N GLN A 97 6.17 20.18 -0.48
CA GLN A 97 6.31 18.74 -0.67
C GLN A 97 5.94 18.30 -2.08
N LYS A 98 4.82 18.78 -2.62
CA LYS A 98 4.41 18.47 -4.00
C LYS A 98 5.42 18.97 -5.04
N SER A 99 6.06 20.11 -4.76
CA SER A 99 7.09 20.71 -5.61
C SER A 99 8.49 20.07 -5.45
N LYS A 100 8.77 19.41 -4.33
CA LYS A 100 10.07 18.76 -4.10
C LYS A 100 10.22 17.51 -4.97
N LEU A 101 11.47 17.20 -5.31
CA LEU A 101 11.88 15.94 -5.95
C LEU A 101 11.42 14.68 -5.18
N GLU A 102 10.95 14.77 -3.94
CA GLU A 102 10.40 13.62 -3.21
C GLU A 102 9.21 12.99 -3.93
N CYS A 103 8.42 13.79 -4.63
CA CYS A 103 7.24 13.31 -5.36
C CYS A 103 7.41 13.22 -6.88
N CYS A 104 8.31 14.01 -7.46
CA CYS A 104 8.57 14.04 -8.91
C CYS A 104 9.95 13.48 -9.31
N GLY A 105 10.84 13.23 -8.36
CA GLY A 105 12.24 12.85 -8.60
C GLY A 105 12.45 11.38 -8.93
N GLU A 106 11.58 10.50 -8.42
CA GLU A 106 11.62 9.06 -8.77
C GLU A 106 11.23 8.83 -10.23
N LEU A 107 10.52 9.79 -10.84
CA LEU A 107 10.08 9.74 -12.23
C LEU A 107 11.13 10.15 -13.26
N ARG A 108 12.31 10.57 -12.81
CA ARG A 108 13.36 11.13 -13.65
C ARG A 108 14.65 10.28 -13.72
N ARG A 109 14.61 9.05 -13.21
CA ARG A 109 15.69 8.06 -13.39
C ARG A 109 15.18 6.80 -14.09
#